data_AF-A0A345E5I8-F1
#
_entry.id   AF-A0A345E5I8-F1
#
_cell.length_a   1.000
_cell.length_b   1.000
_cell.length_c   1.000
_cell.angle_alpha   90.00
_cell.angle_beta   90.00
_cell.angle_gamma   90.00
#
_symmetry.space_group_name_H-M   'P 1'
#
loop_
_entity.id
_entity.type
_entity.pdbx_description
1 polymer ?
#
loop_
_entity_poly.entity_id
_entity_poly.type
_entity_poly.pdbx_seq_one_letter_code
_entity_poly.pdbx_strand_id
1 'polypeptide(L)'
;MSDEATAETDEHRSLQGCEPRDTPGPAARVRNWWHDRGSGAAYDRLDGRLSAYCAEFGALLDELDRLEASRGGDEPAVDRDFVTHVETLLDKSARHLQHGHIDQAWVCFHAARRVDLYGYEAYDRLRDGESELVRERAVEIHRQATDRLTGWRREAVSDLLLDRSGQVRRDPSVHAVIRARYLVDEANQNNHAKRRYLQRQLRYLLGLGIVALTVFLFGVTQVNPFAASDVTLPTFVLYVPLVGALGAALFGVRSASKTATSTNVPQNFTPLGVVLARVFIGSLSAVALYFGLTAGVIDVVDGGTLTPALLLLVAFAAGYSERLAPQAVERVSGITGRTTPN
;
A
#
# COMPACT_ATOMS: atom_id res chain seq x y z
N MET A 1 -61.63 28.74 -12.93
CA MET A 1 -61.16 27.68 -12.04
C MET A 1 -59.80 27.31 -12.59
N SER A 2 -58.81 28.09 -12.17
CA SER A 2 -57.44 27.98 -12.66
C SER A 2 -56.74 27.10 -11.63
N ASP A 3 -56.39 25.88 -12.02
CA ASP A 3 -55.54 25.01 -11.20
C ASP A 3 -54.17 25.66 -11.13
N GLU A 4 -53.95 26.31 -10.00
CA GLU A 4 -52.67 26.83 -9.56
C GLU A 4 -51.78 25.61 -9.29
N ALA A 5 -51.10 25.12 -10.34
CA ALA A 5 -50.09 24.11 -10.25
C ALA A 5 -48.99 24.64 -9.32
N THR A 6 -49.08 24.26 -8.04
CA THR A 6 -48.01 24.42 -7.07
C THR A 6 -46.77 23.79 -7.69
N ALA A 7 -45.85 24.65 -8.13
CA ALA A 7 -44.49 24.29 -8.44
C ALA A 7 -43.88 23.79 -7.12
N GLU A 8 -44.11 22.50 -6.85
CA GLU A 8 -43.34 21.72 -5.91
C GLU A 8 -41.91 21.84 -6.41
N THR A 9 -41.16 22.78 -5.82
CA THR A 9 -39.74 22.96 -6.08
C THR A 9 -39.09 21.63 -5.75
N ASP A 10 -38.85 20.86 -6.81
CA ASP A 10 -38.30 19.51 -6.81
C ASP A 10 -37.08 19.52 -5.88
N GLU A 11 -37.31 18.99 -4.68
CA GLU A 11 -36.38 19.06 -3.57
C GLU A 11 -35.14 18.29 -4.03
N HIS A 12 -34.03 19.02 -4.26
CA HIS A 12 -32.78 18.54 -4.86
C HIS A 12 -32.60 17.04 -4.65
N ARG A 13 -32.82 16.25 -5.70
CA ARG A 13 -32.76 14.79 -5.68
C ARG A 13 -31.44 14.37 -5.04
N SER A 14 -31.50 13.98 -3.77
CA SER A 14 -30.31 13.63 -3.01
C SER A 14 -29.85 12.26 -3.48
N LEU A 15 -28.67 12.21 -4.08
CA LEU A 15 -28.07 10.94 -4.50
C LEU A 15 -27.88 10.04 -3.29
N GLN A 16 -28.41 8.82 -3.34
CA GLN A 16 -28.24 7.88 -2.24
C GLN A 16 -26.75 7.57 -2.03
N GLY A 17 -26.29 7.68 -0.77
CA GLY A 17 -24.87 7.52 -0.40
C GLY A 17 -24.02 8.80 -0.48
N CYS A 18 -24.58 9.90 -0.99
CA CYS A 18 -23.94 11.22 -1.05
C CYS A 18 -24.33 12.15 0.10
N GLU A 19 -25.17 11.68 1.01
CA GLU A 19 -25.55 12.39 2.22
C GLU A 19 -24.30 12.78 3.05
N PRO A 20 -24.29 13.98 3.67
CA PRO A 20 -23.24 14.35 4.60
C PRO A 20 -23.06 13.26 5.66
N ARG A 21 -21.85 12.73 5.76
CA ARG A 21 -21.55 11.67 6.72
C ARG A 21 -21.23 12.31 8.06
N ASP A 22 -21.84 11.80 9.12
CA ASP A 22 -21.42 12.11 10.46
C ASP A 22 -19.96 11.68 10.64
N THR A 23 -19.11 12.65 10.97
CA THR A 23 -17.73 12.30 11.28
C THR A 23 -17.74 11.34 12.47
N PRO A 24 -17.05 10.20 12.39
CA PRO A 24 -17.07 9.22 13.47
C PRO A 24 -16.63 9.89 14.77
N GLY A 25 -17.37 9.63 15.84
CA GLY A 25 -17.05 10.16 17.16
C GLY A 25 -15.64 9.75 17.61
N PRO A 26 -15.05 10.45 18.59
CA PRO A 26 -13.67 10.22 19.02
C PRO A 26 -13.40 8.77 19.44
N ALA A 27 -14.35 8.09 20.08
CA ALA A 27 -14.22 6.68 20.45
C ALA A 27 -14.13 5.75 19.22
N ALA A 28 -14.96 5.99 18.19
CA ALA A 28 -14.91 5.24 16.95
C ALA A 28 -13.61 5.51 16.18
N ARG A 29 -13.12 6.76 16.17
CA ARG A 29 -11.81 7.11 15.59
C ARG A 29 -10.67 6.39 16.30
N VAL A 30 -10.67 6.31 17.63
CA VAL A 30 -9.64 5.57 18.38
C VAL A 30 -9.72 4.08 18.09
N ARG A 31 -10.92 3.49 18.06
CA ARG A 31 -11.12 2.07 17.71
C ARG A 31 -10.63 1.77 16.29
N ASN A 32 -11.03 2.59 15.31
CA ASN A 32 -10.62 2.43 13.91
C ASN A 32 -9.12 2.69 13.76
N TRP A 33 -8.57 3.69 14.46
CA TRP A 33 -7.14 3.90 14.55
C TRP A 33 -6.43 2.72 15.20
N TRP A 34 -7.01 2.01 16.16
CA TRP A 34 -6.35 0.86 16.77
C TRP A 34 -6.40 -0.39 15.88
N HIS A 35 -7.49 -0.60 15.14
CA HIS A 35 -7.62 -1.69 14.18
C HIS A 35 -6.76 -1.48 12.94
N ASP A 36 -6.72 -0.25 12.42
CA ASP A 36 -6.05 0.07 11.15
C ASP A 36 -4.74 0.85 11.32
N ARG A 37 -4.37 1.19 12.57
CA ARG A 37 -3.10 1.79 13.04
C ARG A 37 -2.48 2.76 12.05
N GLY A 38 -3.17 3.87 11.77
CA GLY A 38 -2.66 4.97 10.95
C GLY A 38 -3.50 5.37 9.75
N SER A 39 -4.78 4.99 9.70
CA SER A 39 -5.63 5.22 8.53
C SER A 39 -6.42 6.54 8.54
N GLY A 40 -6.27 7.40 9.55
CA GLY A 40 -7.02 8.68 9.63
C GLY A 40 -6.88 9.53 8.37
N ALA A 41 -5.64 9.75 7.90
CA ALA A 41 -5.40 10.49 6.65
C ALA A 41 -5.92 9.77 5.39
N ALA A 42 -6.12 8.45 5.43
CA ALA A 42 -6.71 7.70 4.33
C ALA A 42 -8.24 7.81 4.34
N TYR A 43 -8.84 7.83 5.54
CA TYR A 43 -10.26 8.11 5.75
C TYR A 43 -10.61 9.50 5.21
N ASP A 44 -9.96 10.55 5.73
CA ASP A 44 -10.27 11.94 5.34
C ASP A 44 -10.10 12.17 3.84
N ARG A 45 -9.09 11.53 3.24
CA ARG A 45 -8.85 11.60 1.80
C ARG A 45 -9.94 10.91 0.99
N LEU A 46 -10.39 9.72 1.40
CA LEU A 46 -11.46 9.02 0.69
C LEU A 46 -12.78 9.75 0.88
N ASP A 47 -13.07 10.19 2.10
CA ASP A 47 -14.28 10.95 2.43
C ASP A 47 -14.41 12.21 1.57
N GLY A 48 -13.36 13.03 1.52
CA GLY A 48 -13.33 14.22 0.67
C GLY A 48 -13.46 13.92 -0.82
N ARG A 49 -12.88 12.81 -1.31
CA ARG A 49 -13.03 12.39 -2.71
C ARG A 49 -14.43 11.87 -3.02
N LEU A 50 -15.07 11.19 -2.08
CA LEU A 50 -16.41 10.67 -2.27
C LEU A 50 -17.41 11.82 -2.33
N SER A 51 -17.26 12.83 -1.46
CA SER A 51 -18.09 14.03 -1.47
C SER A 51 -17.89 14.87 -2.74
N ALA A 52 -16.64 15.07 -3.19
CA ALA A 52 -16.37 15.76 -4.46
C ALA A 52 -16.96 15.02 -5.66
N TYR A 53 -16.78 13.70 -5.72
CA TYR A 53 -17.33 12.87 -6.78
C TYR A 53 -18.87 12.88 -6.81
N CYS A 54 -19.52 12.83 -5.64
CA CYS A 54 -20.97 12.95 -5.54
C CYS A 54 -21.50 14.25 -6.16
N ALA A 55 -20.83 15.38 -5.90
CA ALA A 55 -21.21 16.65 -6.50
C ALA A 55 -21.00 16.66 -8.02
N GLU A 56 -19.86 16.14 -8.51
CA GLU A 56 -19.58 16.02 -9.95
C GLU A 56 -20.59 15.11 -10.66
N PHE A 57 -20.93 13.97 -10.05
CA PHE A 57 -21.88 13.02 -10.62
C PHE A 57 -23.31 13.57 -10.62
N GLY A 58 -23.74 14.25 -9.56
CA GLY A 58 -25.03 14.95 -9.52
C GLY A 58 -25.13 15.99 -10.63
N ALA A 59 -24.10 16.82 -10.83
CA ALA A 59 -24.08 17.81 -11.90
C ALA A 59 -24.14 17.18 -13.31
N LEU A 60 -23.53 16.01 -13.52
CA LEU A 60 -23.65 15.25 -14.77
C LEU A 60 -25.09 14.79 -15.01
N LEU A 61 -25.76 14.27 -13.98
CA LEU A 61 -27.15 13.82 -14.08
C LEU A 61 -28.10 14.98 -14.35
N ASP A 62 -27.93 16.12 -13.68
CA ASP A 62 -28.73 17.32 -13.93
C ASP A 62 -28.61 17.80 -15.38
N GLU A 63 -27.42 17.72 -15.97
CA GLU A 63 -27.22 18.12 -17.37
C GLU A 63 -27.78 17.06 -18.34
N LEU A 64 -27.69 15.77 -18.02
CA LEU A 64 -28.36 14.71 -18.78
C LEU A 64 -29.89 14.93 -18.79
N ASP A 65 -30.48 15.23 -17.64
CA ASP A 65 -31.91 15.51 -17.49
C ASP A 65 -32.33 16.71 -18.36
N ARG A 66 -31.53 17.79 -18.35
CA ARG A 66 -31.77 18.97 -19.22
C ARG A 66 -31.72 18.63 -20.71
N LEU A 67 -30.74 17.82 -21.12
CA LEU A 67 -30.58 17.43 -22.53
C LEU A 67 -31.75 16.54 -22.99
N GLU A 68 -32.18 15.59 -22.16
CA GLU A 68 -33.35 14.76 -22.46
C GLU A 68 -34.63 15.60 -22.57
N ALA A 69 -34.86 16.52 -21.62
CA ALA A 69 -36.01 17.43 -21.65
C ALA A 69 -36.03 18.30 -22.92
N SER A 70 -34.85 18.73 -23.41
CA SER A 70 -34.72 19.55 -24.61
C SER A 70 -35.08 18.82 -25.91
N ARG A 71 -34.98 17.48 -25.94
CA ARG A 71 -35.30 16.67 -27.13
C ARG A 71 -36.80 16.45 -27.32
N GLY A 72 -37.62 16.66 -26.29
CA GLY A 72 -39.08 16.59 -26.38
C GLY A 72 -39.66 15.22 -26.75
N GLY A 73 -38.94 14.13 -26.47
CA GLY A 73 -39.41 12.76 -26.66
C GLY A 73 -40.06 12.20 -25.39
N ASP A 74 -41.15 11.43 -25.54
CA ASP A 74 -41.84 10.77 -24.42
C ASP A 74 -41.06 9.57 -23.84
N GLU A 75 -40.13 8.99 -24.61
CA GLU A 75 -39.29 7.88 -24.16
C GLU A 75 -37.93 8.38 -23.65
N PRO A 76 -37.45 7.88 -22.49
CA PRO A 76 -36.13 8.22 -21.98
C PRO A 76 -35.05 7.75 -22.96
N ALA A 77 -34.20 8.68 -23.38
CA ALA A 77 -33.13 8.39 -24.33
C ALA A 77 -31.94 7.67 -23.68
N VAL A 78 -31.83 7.78 -22.35
CA VAL A 78 -30.76 7.21 -21.53
C VAL A 78 -31.31 6.15 -20.60
N ASP A 79 -30.77 4.93 -20.69
CA ASP A 79 -30.97 3.89 -19.70
C ASP A 79 -30.39 4.34 -18.35
N ARG A 80 -31.23 4.42 -17.31
CA ARG A 80 -30.87 4.92 -15.97
C ARG A 80 -30.42 3.82 -15.01
N ASP A 81 -30.31 2.56 -15.45
CA ASP A 81 -29.85 1.46 -14.60
C ASP A 81 -28.44 1.71 -14.03
N PHE A 82 -27.57 2.40 -14.78
CA PHE A 82 -26.24 2.75 -14.30
C PHE A 82 -26.28 3.72 -13.11
N VAL A 83 -27.29 4.59 -13.02
CA VAL A 83 -27.44 5.57 -11.93
C VAL A 83 -27.66 4.84 -10.62
N THR A 84 -28.66 3.95 -10.58
CA THR A 84 -28.95 3.12 -9.39
C THR A 84 -27.75 2.25 -9.00
N HIS A 85 -26.98 1.76 -9.97
CA HIS A 85 -25.77 0.99 -9.71
C HIS A 85 -24.67 1.88 -9.08
N VAL A 86 -24.43 3.09 -9.60
CA VAL A 86 -23.47 4.05 -9.03
C VAL A 86 -23.87 4.41 -7.60
N GLU A 87 -25.12 4.78 -7.35
CA GLU A 87 -25.64 5.10 -6.02
C GLU A 87 -25.45 3.93 -5.04
N THR A 88 -25.79 2.72 -5.46
CA THR A 88 -25.59 1.51 -4.64
C THR A 88 -24.11 1.30 -4.27
N LEU A 89 -23.19 1.56 -5.19
CA LEU A 89 -21.75 1.44 -4.93
C LEU A 89 -21.22 2.57 -4.04
N LEU A 90 -21.74 3.79 -4.18
CA LEU A 90 -21.40 4.92 -3.33
C LEU A 90 -21.91 4.72 -1.90
N ASP A 91 -23.13 4.24 -1.71
CA ASP A 91 -23.68 3.87 -0.41
C ASP A 91 -22.83 2.76 0.24
N LYS A 92 -22.52 1.68 -0.49
CA LYS A 92 -21.62 0.62 0.02
C LYS A 92 -20.25 1.17 0.40
N SER A 93 -19.70 2.07 -0.40
CA SER A 93 -18.43 2.72 -0.10
C SER A 93 -18.51 3.56 1.19
N ALA A 94 -19.56 4.37 1.34
CA ALA A 94 -19.80 5.17 2.53
C ALA A 94 -19.97 4.31 3.79
N ARG A 95 -20.76 3.23 3.71
CA ARG A 95 -20.91 2.26 4.79
C ARG A 95 -19.57 1.62 5.16
N HIS A 96 -18.81 1.13 4.19
CA HIS A 96 -17.48 0.57 4.48
C HIS A 96 -16.54 1.59 5.13
N LEU A 97 -16.57 2.84 4.68
CA LEU A 97 -15.77 3.91 5.24
C LEU A 97 -16.15 4.18 6.71
N GLN A 98 -17.44 4.28 7.04
CA GLN A 98 -17.94 4.45 8.41
C GLN A 98 -17.52 3.30 9.34
N HIS A 99 -17.50 2.07 8.83
CA HIS A 99 -17.06 0.89 9.59
C HIS A 99 -15.51 0.78 9.70
N GLY A 100 -14.75 1.70 9.09
CA GLY A 100 -13.29 1.67 9.07
C GLY A 100 -12.72 0.66 8.08
N HIS A 101 -13.53 0.08 7.20
CA HIS A 101 -13.13 -0.86 6.14
C HIS A 101 -12.67 -0.07 4.90
N ILE A 102 -11.58 0.68 5.05
CA ILE A 102 -11.16 1.69 4.06
C ILE A 102 -10.83 1.08 2.70
N ASP A 103 -10.33 -0.15 2.65
CA ASP A 103 -10.02 -0.82 1.38
C ASP A 103 -11.26 -1.18 0.60
N GLN A 104 -12.23 -1.77 1.28
CA GLN A 104 -13.52 -2.12 0.69
C GLN A 104 -14.23 -0.85 0.20
N ALA A 105 -14.12 0.24 0.96
CA ALA A 105 -14.62 1.54 0.54
C ALA A 105 -13.95 2.02 -0.77
N TRP A 106 -12.61 1.98 -0.86
CA TRP A 106 -11.91 2.30 -2.11
C TRP A 106 -12.34 1.41 -3.27
N VAL A 107 -12.50 0.10 -3.05
CA VAL A 107 -12.94 -0.85 -4.09
C VAL A 107 -14.32 -0.48 -4.63
N CYS A 108 -15.29 -0.21 -3.76
CA CYS A 108 -16.63 0.23 -4.14
C CYS A 108 -16.61 1.57 -4.86
N PHE A 109 -15.86 2.56 -4.35
CA PHE A 109 -15.70 3.86 -4.99
C PHE A 109 -15.10 3.76 -6.40
N HIS A 110 -14.03 2.96 -6.56
CA HIS A 110 -13.43 2.72 -7.87
C HIS A 110 -14.37 1.99 -8.83
N ALA A 111 -15.25 1.13 -8.32
CA ALA A 111 -16.29 0.51 -9.12
C ALA A 111 -17.34 1.51 -9.60
N ALA A 112 -17.79 2.43 -8.72
CA ALA A 112 -18.72 3.50 -9.09
C ALA A 112 -18.16 4.35 -10.24
N ARG A 113 -16.88 4.75 -10.13
CA ARG A 113 -16.10 5.48 -11.15
C ARG A 113 -15.82 4.73 -12.46
N ARG A 114 -16.25 3.48 -12.57
CA ARG A 114 -16.23 2.75 -13.85
C ARG A 114 -17.61 2.70 -14.47
N VAL A 115 -18.65 2.66 -13.64
CA VAL A 115 -20.04 2.61 -14.09
C VAL A 115 -20.51 4.00 -14.57
N ASP A 116 -20.00 5.09 -14.00
CA ASP A 116 -20.27 6.46 -14.47
C ASP A 116 -19.83 6.74 -15.92
N LEU A 117 -18.89 5.95 -16.47
CA LEU A 117 -18.48 6.02 -17.87
C LEU A 117 -19.64 5.78 -18.85
N TYR A 118 -20.69 5.06 -18.45
CA TYR A 118 -21.92 4.95 -19.23
C TYR A 118 -22.72 6.26 -19.25
N GLY A 119 -22.67 7.05 -18.18
CA GLY A 119 -23.26 8.38 -18.14
C GLY A 119 -22.58 9.36 -19.09
N TYR A 120 -21.24 9.32 -19.17
CA TYR A 120 -20.49 10.10 -20.15
C TYR A 120 -20.78 9.66 -21.59
N GLU A 121 -20.93 8.37 -21.85
CA GLU A 121 -21.34 7.87 -23.17
C GLU A 121 -22.73 8.35 -23.57
N ALA A 122 -23.68 8.25 -22.64
CA ALA A 122 -25.03 8.73 -22.83
C ALA A 122 -25.04 10.24 -23.13
N TYR A 123 -24.21 10.99 -22.42
CA TYR A 123 -24.04 12.43 -22.64
C TYR A 123 -23.53 12.75 -24.05
N ASP A 124 -22.43 12.12 -24.46
CA ASP A 124 -21.82 12.32 -25.78
C ASP A 124 -22.82 11.95 -26.89
N ARG A 125 -23.64 10.91 -26.69
CA ARG A 125 -24.72 10.49 -27.62
C ARG A 125 -25.87 11.50 -27.70
N LEU A 126 -26.24 12.14 -26.60
CA LEU A 126 -27.29 13.17 -26.59
C LEU A 126 -26.84 14.46 -27.27
N ARG A 127 -25.53 14.75 -27.23
CA ARG A 127 -24.91 15.92 -27.87
C ARG A 127 -24.44 15.65 -29.30
N ASP A 128 -24.94 14.58 -29.93
CA ASP A 128 -24.60 14.18 -31.30
C ASP A 128 -23.07 14.10 -31.57
N GLY A 129 -22.28 13.73 -30.54
CA GLY A 129 -20.83 13.61 -30.61
C GLY A 129 -20.06 14.94 -30.60
N GLU A 130 -20.73 16.08 -30.37
CA GLU A 130 -20.03 17.37 -30.19
C GLU A 130 -19.22 17.42 -28.89
N SER A 131 -19.60 16.61 -27.91
CA SER A 131 -18.85 16.43 -26.67
C SER A 131 -17.95 15.20 -26.78
N GLU A 132 -16.75 15.32 -26.21
CA GLU A 132 -15.74 14.26 -26.22
C GLU A 132 -15.43 13.79 -24.78
N LEU A 133 -16.43 13.74 -23.88
CA LEU A 133 -16.19 13.47 -22.45
C LEU A 133 -15.56 12.08 -22.23
N VAL A 134 -15.99 11.06 -22.97
CA VAL A 134 -15.39 9.72 -22.87
C VAL A 134 -13.91 9.76 -23.30
N ARG A 135 -13.59 10.53 -24.35
CA ARG A 135 -12.21 10.71 -24.82
C ARG A 135 -11.37 11.50 -23.82
N GLU A 136 -11.91 12.55 -23.21
CA GLU A 136 -11.24 13.30 -22.14
C GLU A 136 -10.87 12.37 -20.97
N ARG A 137 -11.80 11.50 -20.56
CA ARG A 137 -11.52 10.48 -19.52
C ARG A 137 -10.47 9.46 -19.97
N ALA A 138 -10.49 9.04 -21.23
CA ALA A 138 -9.45 8.18 -21.78
C ALA A 138 -8.06 8.85 -21.73
N VAL A 139 -7.96 10.15 -22.05
CA VAL A 139 -6.72 10.93 -21.93
C VAL A 139 -6.25 11.01 -20.48
N GLU A 140 -7.15 11.30 -19.52
CA GLU A 140 -6.82 11.33 -18.09
C GLU A 140 -6.26 9.98 -17.61
N ILE A 141 -6.94 8.88 -17.96
CA ILE A 141 -6.56 7.52 -17.58
C ILE A 141 -5.22 7.15 -18.21
N HIS A 142 -5.01 7.45 -19.50
CA HIS A 142 -3.75 7.17 -20.18
C HIS A 142 -2.57 7.92 -19.55
N ARG A 143 -2.76 9.20 -19.21
CA ARG A 143 -1.74 10.00 -18.49
C ARG A 143 -1.43 9.38 -17.14
N GLN A 144 -2.46 9.06 -16.35
CA GLN A 144 -2.29 8.43 -15.04
C GLN A 144 -1.57 7.07 -15.15
N ALA A 145 -1.88 6.30 -16.19
CA ALA A 145 -1.24 5.01 -16.46
C ALA A 145 0.24 5.18 -16.81
N THR A 146 0.57 6.14 -17.67
CA THR A 146 1.96 6.44 -18.07
C THR A 146 2.82 6.88 -16.87
N ASP A 147 2.24 7.66 -15.97
CA ASP A 147 2.94 8.19 -14.79
C ASP A 147 3.15 7.14 -13.69
N ARG A 148 2.23 6.17 -13.55
CA ARG A 148 2.18 5.28 -12.37
C ARG A 148 2.40 3.81 -12.65
N LEU A 149 2.13 3.35 -13.87
CA LEU A 149 2.23 1.94 -14.24
C LEU A 149 3.58 1.64 -14.91
N THR A 150 4.04 0.40 -14.78
CA THR A 150 5.26 -0.10 -15.40
C THR A 150 5.01 -1.48 -16.03
N GLY A 151 5.81 -1.84 -17.02
CA GLY A 151 5.72 -3.13 -17.73
C GLY A 151 4.38 -3.34 -18.46
N TRP A 152 3.94 -4.60 -18.50
CA TRP A 152 2.79 -5.04 -19.29
C TRP A 152 1.48 -4.32 -18.99
N ARG A 153 1.26 -3.81 -17.77
CA ARG A 153 0.01 -3.09 -17.43
C ARG A 153 -0.08 -1.73 -18.13
N ARG A 154 1.05 -1.03 -18.24
CA ARG A 154 1.13 0.24 -18.96
C ARG A 154 0.89 0.00 -20.45
N GLU A 155 1.54 -1.02 -21.00
CA GLU A 155 1.37 -1.44 -22.40
C GLU A 155 -0.09 -1.81 -22.70
N ALA A 156 -0.73 -2.62 -21.85
CA ALA A 156 -2.13 -2.99 -22.02
C ALA A 156 -3.09 -1.77 -21.98
N VAL A 157 -2.82 -0.77 -21.15
CA VAL A 157 -3.62 0.48 -21.17
C VAL A 157 -3.37 1.27 -22.45
N SER A 158 -2.12 1.36 -22.92
CA SER A 158 -1.79 1.99 -24.19
C SER A 158 -2.44 1.28 -25.38
N ASP A 159 -2.45 -0.06 -25.41
CA ASP A 159 -3.09 -0.84 -26.48
C ASP A 159 -4.61 -0.66 -26.52
N LEU A 160 -5.23 -0.49 -25.35
CA LEU A 160 -6.67 -0.24 -25.23
C LEU A 160 -7.07 1.16 -25.72
N LEU A 161 -6.28 2.18 -25.36
CA LEU A 161 -6.68 3.59 -25.51
C LEU A 161 -6.04 4.31 -26.70
N LEU A 162 -4.85 3.89 -27.14
CA LEU A 162 -4.12 4.55 -28.21
C LEU A 162 -4.46 3.94 -29.58
N ASP A 163 -4.30 4.75 -30.61
CA ASP A 163 -4.29 4.33 -32.01
C ASP A 163 -2.86 3.99 -32.48
N ARG A 164 -2.71 3.65 -33.77
CA ARG A 164 -1.41 3.34 -34.37
C ARG A 164 -0.43 4.51 -34.38
N SER A 165 -0.91 5.74 -34.20
CA SER A 165 -0.08 6.96 -34.12
C SER A 165 0.40 7.25 -32.69
N GLY A 166 -0.03 6.46 -31.71
CA GLY A 166 0.28 6.67 -30.29
C GLY A 166 -0.54 7.79 -29.66
N GLN A 167 -1.62 8.24 -30.31
CA GLN A 167 -2.57 9.20 -29.76
C GLN A 167 -3.80 8.49 -29.22
N VAL A 168 -4.46 9.08 -28.22
CA VAL A 168 -5.73 8.53 -27.72
C VAL A 168 -6.75 8.54 -28.87
N ARG A 169 -7.40 7.39 -29.08
CA ARG A 169 -8.40 7.20 -30.15
C ARG A 169 -9.44 8.32 -30.11
N ARG A 170 -9.86 8.80 -31.29
CA ARG A 170 -10.88 9.85 -31.41
C ARG A 170 -12.22 9.42 -30.80
N ASP A 171 -12.61 8.17 -31.03
CA ASP A 171 -13.80 7.56 -30.46
C ASP A 171 -13.41 6.29 -29.69
N PRO A 172 -12.95 6.42 -28.44
CA PRO A 172 -12.55 5.27 -27.65
C PRO A 172 -13.80 4.56 -27.13
N SER A 173 -13.93 3.26 -27.43
CA SER A 173 -14.99 2.43 -26.85
C SER A 173 -15.01 2.54 -25.33
N VAL A 174 -16.17 2.82 -24.76
CA VAL A 174 -16.40 2.92 -23.31
C VAL A 174 -15.93 1.68 -22.57
N HIS A 175 -16.13 0.50 -23.15
CA HIS A 175 -15.64 -0.77 -22.61
C HIS A 175 -14.10 -0.81 -22.51
N ALA A 176 -13.39 -0.24 -23.49
CA ALA A 176 -11.94 -0.12 -23.45
C ALA A 176 -11.50 0.88 -22.37
N VAL A 177 -12.21 2.00 -22.20
CA VAL A 177 -11.95 2.99 -21.13
C VAL A 177 -12.18 2.38 -19.74
N ILE A 178 -13.28 1.65 -19.55
CA ILE A 178 -13.58 0.91 -18.31
C ILE A 178 -12.48 -0.10 -18.01
N ARG A 179 -12.04 -0.88 -19.01
CA ARG A 179 -10.98 -1.88 -18.85
C ARG A 179 -9.63 -1.24 -18.50
N ALA A 180 -9.29 -0.14 -19.16
CA ALA A 180 -8.08 0.62 -18.85
C ALA A 180 -8.14 1.20 -17.43
N ARG A 181 -9.29 1.75 -17.03
CA ARG A 181 -9.51 2.26 -15.68
C ARG A 181 -9.35 1.18 -14.62
N TYR A 182 -9.90 -0.01 -14.88
CA TYR A 182 -9.74 -1.18 -14.00
C TYR A 182 -8.27 -1.53 -13.77
N LEU A 183 -7.44 -1.57 -14.82
CA LEU A 183 -6.01 -1.87 -14.70
C LEU A 183 -5.26 -0.83 -13.84
N VAL A 184 -5.60 0.45 -14.00
CA VAL A 184 -5.03 1.54 -13.19
C VAL A 184 -5.46 1.41 -11.74
N ASP A 185 -6.74 1.17 -11.48
CA ASP A 185 -7.29 1.04 -10.13
C ASP A 185 -6.75 -0.21 -9.41
N GLU A 186 -6.68 -1.36 -10.08
CA GLU A 186 -6.09 -2.59 -9.55
C GLU A 186 -4.61 -2.39 -9.16
N ALA A 187 -3.84 -1.73 -10.02
CA ALA A 187 -2.43 -1.43 -9.73
C ALA A 187 -2.29 -0.46 -8.54
N ASN A 188 -3.15 0.56 -8.44
CA ASN A 188 -3.16 1.46 -7.28
C ASN A 188 -3.51 0.69 -5.99
N GLN A 189 -4.52 -0.17 -6.02
CA GLN A 189 -4.90 -1.01 -4.88
C GLN A 189 -3.76 -1.94 -4.44
N ASN A 190 -3.10 -2.61 -5.38
CA ASN A 190 -1.94 -3.46 -5.11
C ASN A 190 -0.78 -2.67 -4.47
N ASN A 191 -0.50 -1.47 -4.96
CA ASN A 191 0.51 -0.58 -4.38
C ASN A 191 0.14 -0.11 -2.96
N HIS A 192 -1.12 0.21 -2.71
CA HIS A 192 -1.62 0.59 -1.38
C HIS A 192 -1.55 -0.57 -0.38
N ALA A 193 -1.95 -1.77 -0.80
CA ALA A 193 -1.85 -2.98 0.01
C ALA A 193 -0.39 -3.28 0.36
N LYS A 194 0.51 -3.21 -0.63
CA LYS A 194 1.96 -3.41 -0.43
C LYS A 194 2.54 -2.39 0.56
N ARG A 195 2.22 -1.09 0.41
CA ARG A 195 2.72 -0.04 1.32
C ARG A 195 2.27 -0.32 2.75
N ARG A 196 1.03 -0.74 2.97
CA ARG A 196 0.51 -1.08 4.30
C ARG A 196 1.16 -2.33 4.88
N TYR A 197 1.41 -3.35 4.05
CA TYR A 197 2.19 -4.52 4.45
C TYR A 197 3.58 -4.11 4.96
N LEU A 198 4.32 -3.31 4.18
CA LEU A 198 5.65 -2.84 4.56
C LEU A 198 5.62 -1.96 5.82
N GLN A 199 4.63 -1.10 5.97
CA GLN A 199 4.45 -0.29 7.19
C GLN A 199 4.14 -1.16 8.42
N ARG A 200 3.39 -2.25 8.27
CA ARG A 200 3.15 -3.21 9.36
C ARG A 200 4.44 -3.95 9.72
N GLN A 201 5.16 -4.45 8.72
CA GLN A 201 6.45 -5.12 8.91
C GLN A 201 7.46 -4.21 9.63
N LEU A 202 7.57 -2.95 9.19
CA LEU A 202 8.45 -1.95 9.81
C LEU A 202 8.09 -1.70 11.27
N ARG A 203 6.79 -1.62 11.59
CA ARG A 203 6.32 -1.43 12.97
C ARG A 203 6.61 -2.64 13.86
N TYR A 204 6.44 -3.86 13.35
CA TYR A 204 6.82 -5.06 14.09
C TYR A 204 8.32 -5.12 14.36
N LEU A 205 9.15 -4.82 13.36
CA LEU A 205 10.60 -4.75 13.51
C LEU A 205 11.01 -3.67 14.52
N LEU A 206 10.41 -2.49 14.44
CA LEU A 206 10.67 -1.41 15.39
C LEU A 206 10.24 -1.79 16.81
N GLY A 207 9.04 -2.37 16.97
CA GLY A 207 8.54 -2.82 18.26
C GLY A 207 9.41 -3.90 18.89
N LEU A 208 9.82 -4.91 18.11
CA LEU A 208 10.74 -5.95 18.58
C LEU A 208 12.12 -5.38 18.93
N GLY A 209 12.64 -4.43 18.13
CA GLY A 209 13.89 -3.73 18.42
C GLY A 209 13.82 -2.95 19.73
N ILE A 210 12.72 -2.23 19.98
CA ILE A 210 12.48 -1.51 21.25
C ILE A 210 12.42 -2.49 22.42
N VAL A 211 11.68 -3.60 22.30
CA VAL A 211 11.59 -4.61 23.36
C VAL A 211 12.96 -5.22 23.65
N ALA A 212 13.70 -5.63 22.62
CA ALA A 212 15.04 -6.18 22.78
C ALA A 212 16.00 -5.17 23.43
N LEU A 213 15.94 -3.90 23.03
CA LEU A 213 16.75 -2.83 23.63
C LEU A 213 16.37 -2.59 25.09
N THR A 214 15.09 -2.55 25.44
CA THR A 214 14.62 -2.37 26.82
C THR A 214 15.08 -3.52 27.70
N VAL A 215 14.93 -4.77 27.24
CA VAL A 215 15.41 -5.96 27.96
C VAL A 215 16.93 -5.92 28.14
N PHE A 216 17.67 -5.54 27.09
CA PHE A 216 19.12 -5.37 27.16
C PHE A 216 19.54 -4.32 28.19
N LEU A 217 18.97 -3.10 28.12
CA LEU A 217 19.28 -2.02 29.05
C LEU A 217 18.89 -2.37 30.49
N PHE A 218 17.76 -3.04 30.69
CA PHE A 218 17.36 -3.53 32.00
C PHE A 218 18.33 -4.59 32.53
N GLY A 219 18.83 -5.49 31.69
CA GLY A 219 19.88 -6.43 32.08
C GLY A 219 21.17 -5.71 32.49
N VAL A 220 21.62 -4.75 31.68
CA VAL A 220 22.85 -3.98 31.91
C VAL A 220 22.83 -3.24 33.26
N THR A 221 21.67 -2.76 33.72
CA THR A 221 21.56 -2.10 35.04
C THR A 221 21.65 -3.07 36.21
N GLN A 222 21.32 -4.34 36.01
CA GLN A 222 21.47 -5.39 37.03
C GLN A 222 22.88 -5.98 37.04
N VAL A 223 23.43 -6.26 35.86
CA VAL A 223 24.74 -6.86 35.66
C VAL A 223 25.40 -6.22 34.46
N ASN A 224 26.45 -5.43 34.68
CA ASN A 224 27.14 -4.74 33.59
C ASN A 224 27.97 -5.73 32.75
N PRO A 225 27.55 -6.09 31.51
CA PRO A 225 28.26 -7.07 30.70
C PRO A 225 29.62 -6.55 30.19
N PHE A 226 29.83 -5.24 30.19
CA PHE A 226 31.09 -4.63 29.76
C PHE A 226 32.19 -4.71 30.82
N ALA A 227 31.82 -4.90 32.08
CA ALA A 227 32.75 -5.05 33.20
C ALA A 227 33.01 -6.52 33.57
N ALA A 228 32.44 -7.48 32.83
CA ALA A 228 32.64 -8.90 33.08
C ALA A 228 34.11 -9.27 32.81
N SER A 229 34.79 -9.81 33.83
CA SER A 229 36.16 -10.33 33.71
C SER A 229 36.22 -11.65 32.94
N ASP A 230 35.11 -12.37 32.89
CA ASP A 230 34.98 -13.65 32.22
C ASP A 230 33.76 -13.65 31.29
N VAL A 231 34.02 -13.85 30.00
CA VAL A 231 33.01 -13.88 28.94
C VAL A 231 32.30 -15.24 28.84
N THR A 232 32.75 -16.26 29.56
CA THR A 232 32.14 -17.60 29.60
C THR A 232 31.01 -17.71 30.62
N LEU A 233 30.81 -16.68 31.45
CA LEU A 233 29.72 -16.64 32.41
C LEU A 233 28.36 -16.82 31.72
N PRO A 234 27.47 -17.70 32.22
CA PRO A 234 26.16 -17.93 31.61
C PRO A 234 25.33 -16.65 31.44
N THR A 235 25.50 -15.67 32.32
CA THR A 235 24.85 -14.36 32.25
C THR A 235 25.32 -13.57 31.03
N PHE A 236 26.60 -13.62 30.66
CA PHE A 236 27.13 -12.95 29.47
C PHE A 236 26.53 -13.54 28.19
N VAL A 237 26.40 -14.87 28.13
CA VAL A 237 25.82 -15.61 26.98
C VAL A 237 24.40 -15.12 26.65
N LEU A 238 23.61 -14.69 27.65
CA LEU A 238 22.25 -14.17 27.43
C LEU A 238 22.21 -12.82 26.69
N TYR A 239 23.27 -12.01 26.77
CA TYR A 239 23.34 -10.72 26.07
C TYR A 239 23.65 -10.87 24.59
N VAL A 240 24.38 -11.91 24.20
CA VAL A 240 24.77 -12.19 22.81
C VAL A 240 23.56 -12.27 21.86
N PRO A 241 22.54 -13.12 22.09
CA PRO A 241 21.38 -13.21 21.20
C PRO A 241 20.51 -11.95 21.22
N LEU A 242 20.47 -11.20 22.33
CA LEU A 242 19.74 -9.92 22.42
C LEU A 242 20.40 -8.84 21.54
N VAL A 243 21.72 -8.75 21.59
CA VAL A 243 22.49 -7.80 20.77
C VAL A 243 22.45 -8.21 19.29
N GLY A 244 22.49 -9.52 18.99
CA GLY A 244 22.23 -10.05 17.65
C GLY A 244 20.83 -9.72 17.13
N ALA A 245 19.79 -9.89 17.97
CA ALA A 245 18.42 -9.51 17.63
C ALA A 245 18.31 -8.01 17.30
N LEU A 246 19.01 -7.16 18.05
CA LEU A 246 19.03 -5.72 17.83
C LEU A 246 19.67 -5.36 16.47
N GLY A 247 20.80 -5.99 16.14
CA GLY A 247 21.44 -5.85 14.83
C GLY A 247 20.52 -6.25 13.68
N ALA A 248 19.83 -7.39 13.83
CA ALA A 248 18.86 -7.90 12.85
C ALA A 248 17.63 -7.00 12.70
N ALA A 249 17.11 -6.45 13.80
CA ALA A 249 15.98 -5.52 13.78
C ALA A 249 16.35 -4.22 13.03
N LEU A 250 17.52 -3.64 13.32
CA LEU A 250 18.01 -2.42 12.66
C LEU A 250 18.23 -2.65 11.15
N PHE A 251 18.85 -3.78 10.80
CA PHE A 251 19.01 -4.17 9.41
C PHE A 251 17.65 -4.37 8.72
N GLY A 252 16.72 -5.04 9.39
CA GLY A 252 15.36 -5.25 8.89
C GLY A 252 14.63 -3.94 8.59
N VAL A 253 14.74 -2.95 9.48
CA VAL A 253 14.18 -1.59 9.29
C VAL A 253 14.76 -0.92 8.04
N ARG A 254 16.09 -0.96 7.88
CA ARG A 254 16.78 -0.39 6.70
C ARG A 254 16.46 -1.15 5.41
N SER A 255 16.31 -2.47 5.48
CA SER A 255 15.95 -3.29 4.31
C SER A 255 14.50 -3.02 3.88
N ALA A 256 13.58 -2.92 4.84
CA ALA A 256 12.17 -2.64 4.58
C ALA A 256 11.98 -1.26 3.93
N SER A 257 12.75 -0.26 4.35
CA SER A 257 12.70 1.08 3.75
C SER A 257 13.20 1.10 2.30
N LYS A 258 14.23 0.30 1.96
CA LYS A 258 14.73 0.18 0.59
C LYS A 258 13.85 -0.66 -0.33
N THR A 259 13.15 -1.67 0.20
CA THR A 259 12.35 -2.62 -0.60
C THR A 259 11.01 -2.02 -1.09
N ALA A 260 10.66 -0.82 -0.62
CA ALA A 260 9.43 -0.12 -1.00
C ALA A 260 9.22 0.01 -2.52
N THR A 261 10.28 -0.08 -3.32
CA THR A 261 10.25 0.10 -4.78
C THR A 261 10.05 -1.19 -5.60
N SER A 262 10.23 -2.40 -5.06
CA SER A 262 10.16 -3.63 -5.89
C SER A 262 8.73 -4.13 -6.14
N THR A 263 8.30 -4.25 -7.40
CA THR A 263 6.89 -4.49 -7.81
C THR A 263 6.36 -5.92 -7.59
N ASN A 264 7.21 -6.88 -7.22
CA ASN A 264 6.79 -8.27 -6.98
C ASN A 264 6.90 -8.61 -5.48
N VAL A 265 5.77 -8.62 -4.77
CA VAL A 265 5.70 -9.16 -3.40
C VAL A 265 4.72 -10.33 -3.40
N PRO A 266 5.15 -11.57 -3.07
CA PRO A 266 4.26 -12.70 -2.92
C PRO A 266 3.27 -12.45 -1.78
N GLN A 267 1.97 -12.60 -2.05
CA GLN A 267 0.88 -12.25 -1.10
C GLN A 267 0.70 -13.25 0.07
N ASN A 268 1.45 -14.37 0.09
CA ASN A 268 1.14 -15.49 0.98
C ASN A 268 1.97 -15.56 2.28
N PHE A 269 2.83 -14.59 2.58
CA PHE A 269 3.64 -14.63 3.80
C PHE A 269 3.08 -13.75 4.91
N THR A 270 2.77 -14.35 6.05
CA THR A 270 2.42 -13.62 7.27
C THR A 270 3.58 -12.68 7.65
N PRO A 271 3.36 -11.35 7.70
CA PRO A 271 4.45 -10.39 7.90
C PRO A 271 5.18 -10.60 9.23
N LEU A 272 4.50 -11.17 10.23
CA LEU A 272 5.09 -11.50 11.52
C LEU A 272 6.09 -12.67 11.43
N GLY A 273 5.77 -13.72 10.67
CA GLY A 273 6.64 -14.90 10.56
C GLY A 273 8.00 -14.56 9.95
N VAL A 274 8.00 -13.75 8.89
CA VAL A 274 9.24 -13.27 8.24
C VAL A 274 10.07 -12.40 9.19
N VAL A 275 9.42 -11.54 9.97
CA VAL A 275 10.09 -10.67 10.94
C VAL A 275 10.71 -11.47 12.08
N LEU A 276 9.95 -12.41 12.65
CA LEU A 276 10.44 -13.28 13.72
C LEU A 276 11.59 -14.17 13.24
N ALA A 277 11.46 -14.76 12.04
CA ALA A 277 12.53 -15.55 11.43
C ALA A 277 13.82 -14.73 11.27
N ARG A 278 13.73 -13.48 10.79
CA ARG A 278 14.89 -12.59 10.66
C ARG A 278 15.57 -12.32 12.00
N VAL A 279 14.80 -11.95 13.02
CA VAL A 279 15.35 -11.68 14.37
C VAL A 279 15.98 -12.95 14.94
N PHE A 280 15.31 -14.09 14.81
CA PHE A 280 15.78 -15.38 15.28
C PHE A 280 17.09 -15.83 14.60
N ILE A 281 17.17 -15.74 13.27
CA ILE A 281 18.39 -16.05 12.50
C ILE A 281 19.54 -15.13 12.92
N GLY A 282 19.27 -13.84 13.12
CA GLY A 282 20.27 -12.89 13.61
C GLY A 282 20.79 -13.24 15.01
N SER A 283 19.90 -13.60 15.94
CA SER A 283 20.28 -14.07 17.27
C SER A 283 21.09 -15.37 17.23
N LEU A 284 20.67 -16.36 16.43
CA LEU A 284 21.40 -17.62 16.27
C LEU A 284 22.79 -17.40 15.67
N SER A 285 22.90 -16.52 14.67
CA SER A 285 24.18 -16.18 14.03
C SER A 285 25.15 -15.54 15.03
N ALA A 286 24.64 -14.66 15.90
CA ALA A 286 25.43 -14.05 16.97
C ALA A 286 25.94 -15.10 17.98
N VAL A 287 25.09 -16.06 18.37
CA VAL A 287 25.46 -17.15 19.28
C VAL A 287 26.51 -18.07 18.65
N ALA A 288 26.36 -18.41 17.36
CA ALA A 288 27.33 -19.22 16.64
C ALA A 288 28.71 -18.55 16.54
N LEU A 289 28.77 -17.26 16.20
CA LEU A 289 30.04 -16.51 16.17
C LEU A 289 30.66 -16.37 17.56
N TYR A 290 29.84 -16.15 18.59
CA TYR A 290 30.30 -16.13 19.97
C TYR A 290 30.99 -17.45 20.35
N PHE A 291 30.38 -18.61 20.07
CA PHE A 291 31.01 -19.91 20.33
C PHE A 291 32.26 -20.15 19.49
N GLY A 292 32.27 -19.73 18.22
CA GLY A 292 33.46 -19.85 17.36
C GLY A 292 34.65 -19.03 17.89
N LEU A 293 34.39 -17.83 18.39
CA LEU A 293 35.41 -16.96 18.98
C LEU A 293 35.90 -17.49 20.34
N THR A 294 35.00 -17.90 21.23
CA THR A 294 35.38 -18.41 22.56
C THR A 294 36.05 -19.77 22.51
N ALA A 295 35.74 -20.61 21.51
CA ALA A 295 36.43 -21.87 21.27
C ALA A 295 37.80 -21.71 20.57
N GLY A 296 38.18 -20.48 20.18
CA GLY A 296 39.43 -20.24 19.43
C GLY A 296 39.42 -20.77 18.00
N VAL A 297 38.23 -21.07 17.44
CA VAL A 297 38.09 -21.53 16.04
C VAL A 297 38.25 -20.37 15.07
N ILE A 298 37.83 -19.17 15.47
CA ILE A 298 37.95 -17.94 14.70
C ILE A 298 38.92 -17.03 15.43
N ASP A 299 40.10 -16.80 14.85
CA ASP A 299 41.07 -15.85 15.40
C ASP A 299 40.90 -14.49 14.71
N VAL A 300 40.38 -13.51 15.44
CA VAL A 300 40.09 -12.15 14.90
C VAL A 300 41.14 -11.15 15.35
N VAL A 301 41.92 -11.47 16.38
CA VAL A 301 42.91 -10.57 16.96
C VAL A 301 44.20 -11.34 17.19
N ASP A 302 45.20 -11.11 16.34
CA ASP A 302 46.52 -11.73 16.46
C ASP A 302 47.11 -11.50 17.87
N GLY A 303 47.00 -12.51 18.73
CA GLY A 303 47.53 -12.48 20.10
C GLY A 303 46.81 -11.54 21.09
N GLY A 304 45.63 -11.01 20.73
CA GLY A 304 44.86 -10.10 21.61
C GLY A 304 43.84 -10.83 22.48
N THR A 305 43.54 -10.27 23.65
CA THR A 305 42.48 -10.79 24.53
C THR A 305 41.10 -10.41 23.99
N LEU A 306 40.17 -11.39 23.93
CA LEU A 306 38.78 -11.15 23.55
C LEU A 306 38.09 -10.31 24.63
N THR A 307 37.86 -9.03 24.34
CA THR A 307 37.12 -8.16 25.25
C THR A 307 35.60 -8.41 25.15
N PRO A 308 34.84 -8.28 26.24
CA PRO A 308 33.38 -8.39 26.22
C PRO A 308 32.74 -7.43 25.20
N ALA A 309 33.26 -6.21 25.08
CA ALA A 309 32.80 -5.22 24.11
C ALA A 309 32.98 -5.68 22.66
N LEU A 310 34.10 -6.32 22.33
CA LEU A 310 34.35 -6.88 21.00
C LEU A 310 33.35 -8.01 20.70
N LEU A 311 33.09 -8.91 21.64
CA LEU A 311 32.12 -10.00 21.45
C LEU A 311 30.70 -9.48 21.22
N LEU A 312 30.26 -8.46 21.96
CA LEU A 312 28.95 -7.83 21.75
C LEU A 312 28.89 -7.08 20.41
N LEU A 313 29.98 -6.42 20.01
CA LEU A 313 30.06 -5.78 18.70
C LEU A 313 29.98 -6.80 17.57
N VAL A 314 30.67 -7.94 17.69
CA VAL A 314 30.58 -9.04 16.72
C VAL A 314 29.18 -9.63 16.71
N ALA A 315 28.55 -9.85 17.87
CA ALA A 315 27.18 -10.32 17.96
C ALA A 315 26.20 -9.38 17.23
N PHE A 316 26.35 -8.07 17.42
CA PHE A 316 25.56 -7.06 16.71
C PHE A 316 25.78 -7.13 15.20
N ALA A 317 27.05 -7.16 14.78
CA ALA A 317 27.42 -7.26 13.38
C ALA A 317 26.88 -8.54 12.74
N ALA A 318 26.92 -9.68 13.46
CA ALA A 318 26.36 -10.95 13.04
C ALA A 318 24.87 -10.84 12.73
N GLY A 319 24.11 -10.26 13.66
CA GLY A 319 22.69 -10.00 13.46
C GLY A 319 22.40 -9.06 12.29
N TYR A 320 23.25 -8.05 12.09
CA TYR A 320 23.14 -7.12 10.96
C TYR A 320 23.50 -7.77 9.61
N SER A 321 24.33 -8.82 9.63
CA SER A 321 25.02 -9.41 8.48
C SER A 321 24.18 -10.39 7.63
N GLU A 322 22.88 -10.53 7.84
CA GLU A 322 21.99 -11.44 7.08
C GLU A 322 22.19 -11.33 5.54
N ARG A 323 22.62 -10.16 5.03
CA ARG A 323 23.01 -9.99 3.62
C ARG A 323 24.51 -10.01 3.31
N LEU A 324 25.37 -9.80 4.30
CA LEU A 324 26.81 -9.90 4.11
C LEU A 324 27.24 -11.36 3.97
N ALA A 325 26.58 -12.32 4.63
CA ALA A 325 26.94 -13.73 4.49
C ALA A 325 26.75 -14.24 3.04
N PRO A 326 25.59 -14.05 2.37
CA PRO A 326 25.47 -14.40 0.95
C PRO A 326 26.45 -13.64 0.05
N GLN A 327 26.66 -12.33 0.28
CA GLN A 327 27.57 -11.53 -0.54
C GLN A 327 29.05 -11.91 -0.33
N ALA A 328 29.44 -12.30 0.88
CA ALA A 328 30.77 -12.79 1.19
C ALA A 328 31.00 -14.16 0.55
N VAL A 329 30.02 -15.07 0.63
CA VAL A 329 30.06 -16.37 -0.04
C VAL A 329 30.13 -16.21 -1.56
N GLU A 330 29.34 -15.29 -2.15
CA GLU A 330 29.36 -15.00 -3.59
C GLU A 330 30.69 -14.37 -4.05
N ARG A 331 31.31 -13.52 -3.21
CA ARG A 331 32.65 -12.99 -3.47
C ARG A 331 33.72 -14.07 -3.39
N VAL A 332 33.66 -14.97 -2.40
CA VAL A 332 34.63 -16.06 -2.24
C VAL A 332 34.47 -17.10 -3.36
N SER A 333 33.24 -17.50 -3.69
CA SER A 333 32.98 -18.43 -4.80
C SER A 333 33.35 -17.85 -6.17
N GLY A 334 33.12 -16.54 -6.38
CA GLY A 334 33.54 -15.83 -7.59
C GLY A 334 35.06 -15.69 -7.74
N ILE A 335 35.82 -15.69 -6.64
CA ILE A 335 37.30 -15.71 -6.66
C ILE A 335 37.82 -17.10 -7.03
N THR A 336 37.25 -18.16 -6.43
CA THR A 336 37.62 -19.56 -6.74
C THR A 336 37.29 -19.94 -8.19
N GLY A 337 36.24 -19.37 -8.79
CA GLY A 337 35.88 -19.61 -10.19
C GLY A 337 36.80 -18.97 -11.23
N ARG A 338 37.66 -18.00 -10.85
CA ARG A 338 38.58 -17.30 -11.77
C ARG A 338 40.00 -17.86 -11.81
N THR A 339 40.31 -18.86 -11.00
CA THR A 339 41.68 -19.40 -10.86
C THR A 339 41.98 -20.61 -11.74
N THR A 340 41.27 -20.77 -12.88
CA THR A 340 41.70 -21.69 -13.96
C THR A 340 42.25 -20.91 -15.15
N PRO A 341 43.54 -20.52 -15.13
CA PRO A 341 44.31 -20.28 -16.33
C PRO A 341 44.85 -21.61 -16.88
N ASN A 342 44.74 -21.76 -18.21
CA ASN A 342 45.46 -22.76 -19.01
C ASN A 342 46.98 -22.64 -18.87
#